data_AF-A0A3N1QJI8-F1
#
_entry.id   AF-A0A3N1QJI8-F1
#
_cell.length_a   1.000
_cell.length_b   1.000
_cell.length_c   1.000
_cell.angle_alpha   90.00
_cell.angle_beta   90.00
_cell.angle_gamma   90.00
#
_symmetry.space_group_name_H-M   'P 1'
#
loop_
_entity.id
_entity.type
_entity.pdbx_description
1 polymer ?
#
loop_
_entity_poly.entity_id
_entity_poly.type
_entity_poly.pdbx_seq_one_letter_code
_entity_poly.pdbx_strand_id
1 'polypeptide(L)'
;MMQTETSKREAPPVKRFDPKYVQVSRKEAAAIIGRSPTEFDRLRKRDDRCPKGHKAGNGRMARVMFRLSDVYRYSEQLIEDAEQADDRS
;
A
#
# COMPACT_ATOMS: atom_id res chain seq x y z
N MET A 1 49.67 -4.05 15.45
CA MET A 1 48.28 -4.40 15.08
C MET A 1 47.37 -3.38 15.74
N MET A 2 46.73 -2.49 14.98
CA MET A 2 45.72 -1.55 15.50
C MET A 2 44.34 -2.06 15.12
N GLN A 3 43.53 -2.44 16.11
CA GLN A 3 42.12 -2.75 15.92
C GLN A 3 41.37 -1.42 15.95
N THR A 4 40.77 -1.01 14.83
CA THR A 4 39.84 0.12 14.79
C THR A 4 38.46 -0.42 15.09
N GLU A 5 37.96 -0.11 16.29
CA GLU A 5 36.60 -0.40 16.71
C GLU A 5 35.64 0.33 15.77
N THR A 6 34.86 -0.45 15.03
CA THR A 6 33.82 0.03 14.12
C THR A 6 32.68 0.56 14.98
N SER A 7 32.66 1.86 15.22
CA SER A 7 31.61 2.57 15.94
C SER A 7 30.26 2.27 15.29
N LYS A 8 29.46 1.43 15.95
CA LYS A 8 28.12 0.99 15.55
C LYS A 8 27.21 2.22 15.55
N ARG A 9 26.98 2.83 14.38
CA ARG A 9 25.99 3.91 14.23
C ARG A 9 24.62 3.31 14.51
N GLU A 10 24.04 3.59 15.67
CA GLU A 10 22.63 3.28 15.95
C GLU A 10 21.77 3.95 14.87
N ALA A 11 21.04 3.13 14.11
CA ALA A 11 20.10 3.64 13.12
C ALA A 11 19.04 4.48 13.85
N PRO A 12 18.63 5.63 13.28
CA PRO A 12 17.60 6.45 13.90
C PRO A 12 16.35 5.62 14.16
N PRO A 13 15.61 5.90 15.26
CA PRO A 13 14.45 5.12 15.64
C PRO A 13 13.44 5.12 14.49
N VAL A 14 13.10 3.91 13.99
CA VAL A 14 12.13 3.75 12.92
C VAL A 14 10.79 4.27 13.41
N LYS A 15 10.34 5.37 12.82
CA LYS A 15 9.06 5.98 13.15
C LYS A 15 7.95 4.99 12.79
N ARG A 16 7.32 4.40 13.81
CA ARG A 16 6.19 3.49 13.64
C ARG A 16 4.96 4.33 13.33
N PHE A 17 4.44 4.22 12.11
CA PHE A 17 3.19 4.84 11.72
C PHE A 17 2.07 3.81 11.83
N ASP A 18 0.93 4.19 12.39
CA ASP A 18 -0.26 3.35 12.38
C ASP A 18 -0.91 3.38 10.97
N PRO A 19 -0.97 2.25 10.25
CA PRO A 19 -1.55 2.18 8.90
C PRO A 19 -2.99 2.67 8.79
N LYS A 20 -3.74 2.70 9.90
CA LYS A 20 -5.12 3.20 9.94
C LYS A 20 -5.21 4.71 9.69
N TYR A 21 -4.16 5.45 10.02
CA TYR A 21 -4.10 6.91 9.88
C TYR A 21 -3.17 7.36 8.74
N VAL A 22 -2.40 6.43 8.16
CA VAL A 22 -1.54 6.72 7.01
C VAL A 22 -2.38 6.82 5.74
N GLN A 23 -2.14 7.89 5.00
CA GLN A 23 -2.70 8.11 3.68
C GLN A 23 -1.62 7.94 2.63
N VAL A 24 -1.90 7.16 1.60
CA VAL A 24 -1.02 6.92 0.46
C VAL A 24 -1.66 7.40 -0.82
N SER A 25 -0.81 7.80 -1.77
CA SER A 25 -1.24 8.19 -3.11
C SER A 25 -1.66 6.97 -3.92
N ARG A 26 -2.34 7.22 -5.04
CA ARG A 26 -2.69 6.17 -6.02
C ARG A 26 -1.49 5.34 -6.48
N LYS A 27 -0.33 5.99 -6.70
CA LYS A 27 0.88 5.30 -7.19
C LYS A 27 1.40 4.31 -6.15
N GLU A 28 1.43 4.72 -4.88
CA GLU A 28 1.85 3.88 -3.77
C GLU A 28 0.87 2.74 -3.52
N ALA A 29 -0.44 3.02 -3.53
CA ALA A 29 -1.47 2.00 -3.39
C ALA A 29 -1.35 0.90 -4.47
N ALA A 30 -1.13 1.29 -5.73
CA ALA A 30 -0.92 0.36 -6.83
C ALA A 30 0.36 -0.48 -6.64
N ALA A 31 1.45 0.14 -6.20
CA ALA A 31 2.71 -0.55 -5.94
C ALA A 31 2.59 -1.59 -4.82
N ILE A 32 1.85 -1.27 -3.74
CA ILE A 32 1.61 -2.18 -2.61
C ILE A 32 0.94 -3.48 -3.07
N ILE A 33 -0.06 -3.40 -3.95
CA ILE A 33 -0.77 -4.58 -4.46
C ILE A 33 -0.08 -5.24 -5.66
N GLY A 34 1.15 -4.80 -6.00
CA GLY A 34 1.92 -5.35 -7.11
C GLY A 34 1.35 -5.06 -8.51
N ARG A 35 0.63 -3.94 -8.70
CA ARG A 35 0.00 -3.56 -9.97
C ARG A 35 0.46 -2.20 -10.48
N SER A 36 0.26 -1.96 -11.77
CA SER A 36 0.45 -0.62 -12.34
C SER A 36 -0.68 0.33 -11.89
N PRO A 37 -0.43 1.66 -11.85
CA PRO A 37 -1.47 2.63 -11.51
C PRO A 37 -2.72 2.56 -12.42
N THR A 38 -2.52 2.20 -13.69
CA THR A 38 -3.62 2.06 -14.66
C THR A 38 -4.47 0.84 -14.36
N GLU A 39 -3.85 -0.30 -14.02
CA GLU A 39 -4.58 -1.51 -13.61
C GLU A 39 -5.33 -1.29 -12.31
N PHE A 40 -4.71 -0.61 -11.34
CA PHE A 40 -5.37 -0.25 -10.10
C PHE A 40 -6.63 0.59 -10.34
N ASP A 41 -6.59 1.56 -11.26
CA ASP A 41 -7.79 2.32 -11.62
C ASP A 41 -8.86 1.48 -12.34
N ARG A 42 -8.47 0.43 -13.08
CA ARG A 42 -9.44 -0.54 -13.65
C ARG A 42 -10.06 -1.40 -12.55
N LEU A 43 -9.25 -1.89 -11.61
CA LEU A 43 -9.72 -2.67 -10.45
C LEU A 43 -10.71 -1.84 -9.63
N ARG A 44 -10.39 -0.57 -9.33
CA ARG A 44 -11.31 0.35 -8.64
C ARG A 44 -12.67 0.50 -9.31
N LYS A 45 -12.77 0.31 -10.63
CA LYS A 45 -14.03 0.37 -11.37
C LYS A 45 -14.76 -0.96 -11.48
N ARG A 46 -14.05 -2.09 -11.38
CA ARG A 46 -14.58 -3.44 -11.63
C ARG A 46 -14.84 -4.23 -10.36
N ASP A 47 -14.00 -4.03 -9.35
CA ASP A 47 -14.04 -4.73 -8.07
C ASP A 47 -14.55 -3.75 -7.00
N ASP A 48 -15.63 -4.14 -6.33
CA ASP A 48 -16.25 -3.36 -5.27
C ASP A 48 -15.47 -3.44 -3.95
N ARG A 49 -14.63 -4.46 -3.77
CA ARG A 49 -13.74 -4.59 -2.61
C ARG A 49 -12.53 -3.65 -2.71
N CYS A 50 -12.18 -3.22 -3.92
CA CYS A 50 -11.04 -2.35 -4.16
C CYS A 50 -11.26 -0.96 -3.53
N PRO A 51 -10.29 -0.42 -2.74
CA PRO A 51 -10.49 0.83 -2.03
C PRO A 51 -10.72 2.00 -3.00
N LYS A 52 -11.83 2.71 -2.82
CA LYS A 52 -12.19 3.84 -3.69
C LYS A 52 -11.35 5.10 -3.39
N GLY A 53 -10.84 5.22 -2.17
CA GLY A 53 -10.10 6.39 -1.69
C GLY A 53 -11.00 7.61 -1.47
N HIS A 54 -10.41 8.69 -0.95
CA HIS A 54 -11.08 9.97 -0.70
C HIS A 54 -10.32 11.12 -1.35
N LYS A 55 -11.02 12.21 -1.68
CA LYS A 55 -10.39 13.41 -2.25
C LYS A 55 -9.70 14.20 -1.13
N ALA A 56 -8.42 14.48 -1.31
CA ALA A 56 -7.66 15.40 -0.47
C ALA A 56 -7.90 16.85 -0.92
N GLY A 57 -9.14 17.32 -0.78
CA GLY A 57 -9.55 18.69 -1.06
C GLY A 57 -10.85 18.82 -1.88
N ASN A 58 -11.34 20.06 -1.98
CA ASN A 58 -12.63 20.39 -2.63
C ASN A 58 -12.51 20.72 -4.12
N GLY A 59 -11.28 20.77 -4.66
CA GLY A 59 -11.05 21.06 -6.07
C GLY A 59 -11.49 19.91 -7.00
N ARG A 60 -11.93 20.24 -8.22
CA ARG A 60 -12.28 19.26 -9.26
C ARG A 60 -11.13 18.30 -9.59
N MET A 61 -9.88 18.77 -9.47
CA MET A 61 -8.66 17.98 -9.67
C MET A 61 -7.97 17.58 -8.37
N ALA A 62 -8.70 17.55 -7.25
CA ALA A 62 -8.14 17.12 -5.97
C ALA A 62 -7.57 15.69 -6.08
N ARG A 63 -6.40 15.49 -5.47
CA ARG A 63 -5.72 14.19 -5.47
C ARG A 63 -6.56 13.19 -4.67
N VAL A 64 -6.72 11.99 -5.19
CA VAL A 64 -7.36 10.90 -4.45
C VAL A 64 -6.28 10.20 -3.62
N MET A 65 -6.55 10.11 -2.32
CA MET A 65 -5.72 9.45 -1.33
C MET A 65 -6.42 8.20 -0.81
N PHE A 66 -5.65 7.25 -0.33
CA PHE A 66 -6.13 5.96 0.14
C PHE A 66 -5.60 5.72 1.55
N ARG A 67 -6.42 5.14 2.42
CA ARG A 67 -5.93 4.69 3.72
C ARG A 67 -5.07 3.45 3.52
N LEU A 68 -3.89 3.42 4.12
CA LEU A 68 -2.94 2.32 3.97
C LEU A 68 -3.54 0.98 4.43
N SER A 69 -4.25 0.96 5.57
CA SER A 69 -4.91 -0.25 6.05
C SER A 69 -5.91 -0.86 5.06
N ASP A 70 -6.64 -0.02 4.32
CA ASP A 70 -7.65 -0.49 3.36
C ASP A 70 -6.98 -1.08 2.11
N VAL A 71 -5.82 -0.54 1.72
CA VAL A 71 -4.99 -1.09 0.65
C VAL A 71 -4.41 -2.45 1.05
N TYR A 72 -3.88 -2.57 2.27
CA TYR A 72 -3.36 -3.85 2.75
C TYR A 72 -4.44 -4.92 2.86
N ARG A 73 -5.62 -4.56 3.38
CA ARG A 73 -6.76 -5.49 3.41
C ARG A 73 -7.15 -5.98 2.01
N TYR A 74 -7.15 -5.10 1.01
CA TYR A 74 -7.44 -5.52 -0.36
C TYR A 74 -6.33 -6.40 -0.93
N SER A 75 -5.06 -6.12 -0.60
CA SER A 75 -3.94 -6.98 -0.99
C SER A 75 -4.06 -8.40 -0.42
N GLU A 76 -4.46 -8.51 0.86
CA GLU A 76 -4.70 -9.79 1.53
C GLU A 76 -5.78 -10.59 0.80
N GLN A 77 -6.92 -9.97 0.49
CA GLN A 77 -8.00 -10.61 -0.27
C GLN A 77 -7.54 -11.11 -1.65
N LEU A 78 -6.68 -10.35 -2.34
CA LEU A 78 -6.14 -10.78 -3.64
C LEU A 78 -5.23 -12.01 -3.52
N ILE A 79 -4.51 -12.14 -2.41
CA ILE A 79 -3.64 -13.30 -2.14
C ILE A 79 -4.51 -14.50 -1.78
N GLU A 80 -5.49 -14.33 -0.87
CA GLU A 80 -6.43 -15.39 -0.49
C GLU A 80 -7.22 -15.92 -1.68
N ASP A 81 -7.69 -15.03 -2.58
CA ASP A 81 -8.39 -15.42 -3.80
C ASP A 81 -7.48 -16.23 -4.74
N ALA A 82 -6.18 -15.91 -4.79
CA ALA A 82 -5.21 -16.63 -5.62
C ALA A 82 -4.89 -18.02 -5.04
N GLU A 83 -4.66 -18.12 -3.74
CA GLU A 83 -4.42 -19.39 -3.04
C GLU A 83 -5.61 -20.35 -3.19
N GLN A 84 -6.85 -19.84 -3.06
CA GLN A 84 -8.05 -20.66 -3.25
C GLN A 84 -8.28 -21.10 -4.70
N ALA A 85 -7.74 -20.38 -5.68
CA ALA A 85 -7.82 -20.78 -7.09
C ALA A 85 -6.84 -21.92 -7.41
N ASP A 86 -5.66 -21.90 -6.80
CA ASP A 86 -4.64 -22.94 -6.94
C ASP A 86 -5.08 -24.25 -6.28
N ASP A 87 -5.70 -24.22 -5.10
CA ASP A 87 -6.23 -25.41 -4.40
C ASP A 87 -7.36 -26.13 -5.15
N ARG A 88 -7.98 -25.48 -6.13
CA ARG A 88 -9.07 -26.04 -6.95
C ARG A 88 -8.61 -26.57 -8.31
N SER A 89 -7.33 -26.43 -8.64
CA SER A 89 -6.73 -26.82 -9.93
C SER A 89 -5.98 -28.15 -9.82
#